data_AF-A0A9C5ZM11-F1
#
_entry.id   AF-A0A9C5ZM11-F1
#
_cell.length_a   1.000
_cell.length_b   1.000
_cell.length_c   1.000
_cell.angle_alpha   90.00
_cell.angle_beta   90.00
_cell.angle_gamma   90.00
#
_symmetry.space_group_name_H-M   'P 1'
#
loop_
_entity.id
_entity.type
_entity.pdbx_description
1 polymer ?
#
loop_
_entity_poly.entity_id
_entity_poly.type
_entity_poly.pdbx_seq_one_letter_code
_entity_poly.pdbx_strand_id
1 'polypeptide(L)'
;PAGDAQKLQEDYGIYVGSTFDIRYLAVMLRCKPLGLEKLSRSLLNVDFVKRWYIAKSNWEFDKLGPDQVEYAANDAFAGIEIFKHLANRLKPRNCWNFTNADFMAIMSEIQYLLDRGFSKDTPITLSQDIPITRLPLCPLVSEPHYYYYLTPVSHEYYLLEAPNGRPLCVVSESKGEWYLQERLGEKIQSEAFTIRLYDQPFAEENGYWLTSNQHECVVCGQKDAFVSKDVVPSEYRMHFPLITQFFTSSDVLHLCPKCNVSDIISDIRIRTALSQKCDAPYSFDQVTEVKKAAETLLTDDNAISTRKRNHLKTILSTHFEEGYIDHQRIVEASNQYSDWPEYEHGEKVVNKFQTEFGGLKELEIFWRNNFVADMKPKNLPSFWNWPIDWKYKPEVIRVVA
;
A
#
# COMPACT_ATOMS: atom_id res chain seq x y z
N PRO A 1 -4.73 29.29 4.39
CA PRO A 1 -4.53 29.48 5.85
C PRO A 1 -4.66 30.94 6.29
N ALA A 2 -3.94 31.92 5.69
CA ALA A 2 -4.05 33.33 6.10
C ALA A 2 -5.47 33.91 5.91
N GLY A 3 -6.12 33.63 4.78
CA GLY A 3 -7.52 34.02 4.56
C GLY A 3 -8.50 33.31 5.49
N ASP A 4 -8.19 32.09 5.93
CA ASP A 4 -9.01 31.34 6.89
C ASP A 4 -8.90 31.96 8.29
N ALA A 5 -7.69 32.37 8.69
CA ALA A 5 -7.45 33.09 9.94
C ALA A 5 -8.17 34.45 9.96
N GLN A 6 -8.18 35.17 8.83
CA GLN A 6 -8.94 36.42 8.71
C GLN A 6 -10.43 36.20 8.92
N LYS A 7 -11.02 35.18 8.28
CA LYS A 7 -12.44 34.82 8.46
C LYS A 7 -12.76 34.44 9.91
N LEU A 8 -11.91 33.62 10.54
CA LEU A 8 -12.08 33.27 11.96
C LEU A 8 -12.12 34.49 12.88
N GLN A 9 -11.30 35.49 12.59
CA GLN A 9 -11.26 36.74 13.34
C GLN A 9 -12.50 37.62 13.06
N GLU A 10 -12.92 37.73 11.81
CA GLU A 10 -14.06 38.55 11.38
C GLU A 10 -15.40 37.98 11.85
N ASP A 11 -15.61 36.67 11.65
CA ASP A 11 -16.89 36.02 11.89
C ASP A 11 -17.07 35.61 13.37
N TYR A 12 -15.99 35.24 14.05
CA TYR A 12 -16.03 34.64 15.40
C TYR A 12 -15.16 35.33 16.44
N GLY A 13 -14.39 36.36 16.07
CA GLY A 13 -13.44 37.00 16.98
C GLY A 13 -12.27 36.09 17.40
N ILE A 14 -12.07 34.96 16.72
CA ILE A 14 -11.02 33.99 17.06
C ILE A 14 -9.69 34.45 16.46
N TYR A 15 -8.75 34.77 17.35
CA TYR A 15 -7.40 35.13 16.95
C TYR A 15 -6.53 33.90 16.71
N VAL A 16 -5.96 33.79 15.51
CA VAL A 16 -5.01 32.73 15.16
C VAL A 16 -3.59 33.25 15.39
N GLY A 17 -2.86 32.59 16.30
CA GLY A 17 -1.52 33.05 16.72
C GLY A 17 -0.47 33.04 15.61
N SER A 18 -0.54 32.11 14.66
CA SER A 18 0.24 32.13 13.43
C SER A 18 -0.31 31.16 12.38
N THR A 19 0.00 31.40 11.11
CA THR A 19 -0.35 30.57 9.97
C THR A 19 0.88 30.21 9.15
N PHE A 20 0.87 29.04 8.54
CA PHE A 20 1.92 28.61 7.61
C PHE A 20 1.30 27.98 6.37
N ASP A 21 1.79 28.36 5.19
CA ASP A 21 1.36 27.76 3.92
C ASP A 21 2.32 26.67 3.47
N ILE A 22 1.85 25.41 3.47
CA ILE A 22 2.65 24.21 3.14
C ILE A 22 3.33 24.28 1.76
N ARG A 23 2.83 25.11 0.84
CA ARG A 23 3.46 25.31 -0.47
C ARG A 23 4.86 25.92 -0.35
N TYR A 24 5.14 26.66 0.72
CA TYR A 24 6.49 27.14 0.99
C TYR A 24 7.47 26.00 1.26
N LEU A 25 7.10 25.00 2.06
CA LEU A 25 7.92 23.79 2.24
C LEU A 25 8.13 23.04 0.92
N ALA A 26 7.08 22.95 0.08
CA ALA A 26 7.22 22.36 -1.25
C ALA A 26 8.29 23.09 -2.08
N VAL A 27 8.29 24.43 -2.09
CA VAL A 27 9.31 25.22 -2.80
C VAL A 27 10.70 25.06 -2.19
N MET A 28 10.83 25.06 -0.85
CA MET A 28 12.11 24.82 -0.16
C MET A 28 12.75 23.50 -0.58
N LEU A 29 11.92 22.48 -0.86
CA LEU A 29 12.28 21.15 -1.35
C LEU A 29 12.25 21.02 -2.87
N ARG A 30 12.18 22.13 -3.61
CA ARG A 30 12.15 22.18 -5.08
C ARG A 30 10.99 21.41 -5.72
N CYS A 31 9.94 21.11 -4.96
CA CYS A 31 8.69 20.55 -5.45
C CYS A 31 7.81 21.64 -6.05
N LYS A 32 6.87 21.26 -6.94
CA LYS A 32 5.88 22.21 -7.45
C LYS A 32 4.93 22.64 -6.32
N PRO A 33 4.70 23.94 -6.10
CA PRO A 33 3.75 24.43 -5.09
C PRO A 33 2.31 24.27 -5.60
N LEU A 34 1.80 23.04 -5.54
CA LEU A 34 0.47 22.69 -6.03
C LEU A 34 -0.60 22.86 -4.92
N GLY A 35 -1.86 22.73 -5.31
CA GLY A 35 -2.97 22.65 -4.34
C GLY A 35 -2.98 21.32 -3.60
N LEU A 36 -3.73 21.25 -2.50
CA LEU A 36 -3.75 20.13 -1.57
C LEU A 36 -3.98 18.76 -2.23
N GLU A 37 -4.94 18.66 -3.15
CA GLU A 37 -5.22 17.45 -3.93
C GLU A 37 -4.02 16.98 -4.74
N LYS A 38 -3.42 17.88 -5.50
CA LYS A 38 -2.27 17.57 -6.34
C LYS A 38 -1.03 17.25 -5.50
N LEU A 39 -0.84 17.93 -4.37
CA LEU A 39 0.24 17.63 -3.43
C LEU A 39 0.04 16.25 -2.80
N SER A 40 -1.18 15.90 -2.39
CA SER A 40 -1.51 14.58 -1.82
C SER A 40 -1.18 13.47 -2.81
N ARG A 41 -1.59 13.62 -4.09
CA ARG A 41 -1.23 12.66 -5.14
C ARG A 41 0.28 12.62 -5.39
N SER A 42 0.95 13.78 -5.51
CA SER A 42 2.37 13.80 -5.89
C SER A 42 3.35 13.40 -4.79
N LEU A 43 3.00 13.64 -3.52
CA LEU A 43 3.90 13.44 -2.38
C LEU A 43 3.54 12.22 -1.56
N LEU A 44 2.24 11.92 -1.46
CA LEU A 44 1.73 10.84 -0.65
C LEU A 44 1.17 9.70 -1.51
N ASN A 45 1.14 9.83 -2.84
CA ASN A 45 0.51 8.84 -3.74
C ASN A 45 -0.96 8.54 -3.37
N VAL A 46 -1.68 9.57 -2.89
CA VAL A 46 -3.07 9.46 -2.44
C VAL A 46 -3.98 10.17 -3.41
N ASP A 47 -5.01 9.45 -3.85
CA ASP A 47 -6.09 10.01 -4.63
C ASP A 47 -7.07 10.76 -3.73
N PHE A 48 -6.66 11.98 -3.39
CA PHE A 48 -7.42 12.94 -2.61
C PHE A 48 -8.44 13.66 -3.49
N VAL A 49 -9.49 12.94 -3.92
CA VAL A 49 -10.47 13.47 -4.87
C VAL A 49 -11.40 14.46 -4.17
N LYS A 50 -11.16 15.77 -4.38
CA LYS A 50 -12.08 16.83 -3.94
C LYS A 50 -13.33 16.85 -4.82
N ARG A 51 -14.36 16.11 -4.41
CA ARG A 51 -15.63 16.10 -5.14
C ARG A 51 -16.24 17.50 -5.18
N TRP A 52 -16.30 18.08 -6.37
CA TRP A 52 -16.67 19.49 -6.57
C TRP A 52 -18.09 19.81 -6.06
N TYR A 53 -19.01 18.85 -6.13
CA TYR A 53 -20.39 19.03 -5.70
C TYR A 53 -20.53 19.06 -4.17
N ILE A 54 -19.62 18.40 -3.43
CA ILE A 54 -19.53 18.52 -1.96
C ILE A 54 -18.88 19.85 -1.60
N ALA A 55 -17.81 20.24 -2.30
CA ALA A 55 -17.14 21.51 -2.07
C ALA A 55 -18.08 22.71 -2.21
N LYS A 56 -19.02 22.66 -3.17
CA LYS A 56 -20.05 23.68 -3.41
C LYS A 56 -21.41 23.37 -2.77
N SER A 57 -21.47 22.35 -1.90
CA SER A 57 -22.70 22.04 -1.15
C SER A 57 -23.00 23.15 -0.14
N ASN A 58 -24.19 23.11 0.44
CA ASN A 58 -24.54 24.05 1.49
C ASN A 58 -23.87 23.63 2.82
N TRP A 59 -22.88 24.41 3.26
CA TRP A 59 -22.16 24.19 4.52
C TRP A 59 -22.84 24.83 5.74
N GLU A 60 -23.93 25.58 5.51
CA GLU A 60 -24.73 26.24 6.57
C GLU A 60 -25.87 25.34 7.08
N PHE A 61 -25.84 24.04 6.78
CA PHE A 61 -26.84 23.12 7.35
C PHE A 61 -26.62 22.93 8.85
N ASP A 62 -27.70 22.94 9.62
CA ASP A 62 -27.69 22.63 11.06
C ASP A 62 -27.05 21.27 11.36
N LYS A 63 -27.15 20.32 10.42
CA LYS A 63 -26.49 19.01 10.49
C LYS A 63 -25.89 18.66 9.13
N LEU A 64 -24.56 18.56 9.10
CA LEU A 64 -23.81 18.12 7.92
C LEU A 64 -24.03 16.62 7.66
N GLY A 65 -24.08 16.25 6.38
CA GLY A 65 -24.14 14.85 5.96
C GLY A 65 -22.80 14.13 6.13
N PRO A 66 -22.77 12.77 6.15
CA PRO A 66 -21.54 11.99 6.28
C PRO A 66 -20.45 12.40 5.26
N ASP A 67 -20.82 12.56 3.99
CA ASP A 67 -19.90 12.97 2.92
C ASP A 67 -19.30 14.38 3.13
N GLN A 68 -20.05 15.31 3.72
CA GLN A 68 -19.56 16.66 4.05
C GLN A 68 -18.60 16.61 5.24
N VAL A 69 -18.93 15.82 6.27
CA VAL A 69 -18.06 15.62 7.43
C VAL A 69 -16.74 14.98 6.99
N GLU A 70 -16.82 13.93 6.18
CA GLU A 70 -15.65 13.24 5.63
C GLU A 70 -14.82 14.20 4.76
N TYR A 71 -15.44 14.95 3.84
CA TYR A 71 -14.76 15.94 3.01
C TYR A 71 -13.99 16.98 3.85
N ALA A 72 -14.63 17.55 4.87
CA ALA A 72 -14.01 18.55 5.73
C ALA A 72 -12.87 17.98 6.57
N ALA A 73 -13.05 16.78 7.14
CA ALA A 73 -12.03 16.08 7.91
C ALA A 73 -10.80 15.75 7.05
N ASN A 74 -11.04 15.27 5.83
CA ASN A 74 -10.01 14.92 4.86
C ASN A 74 -9.18 16.16 4.44
N ASP A 75 -9.81 17.32 4.25
CA ASP A 75 -9.12 18.58 3.93
C ASP A 75 -8.17 19.04 5.05
N ALA A 76 -8.57 18.91 6.31
CA ALA A 76 -7.71 19.21 7.44
C ALA A 76 -6.56 18.19 7.59
N PHE A 77 -6.89 16.90 7.47
CA PHE A 77 -5.95 15.80 7.65
C PHE A 77 -4.84 15.80 6.59
N ALA A 78 -5.20 15.97 5.30
CA ALA A 78 -4.23 16.01 4.21
C ALA A 78 -3.21 17.15 4.38
N GLY A 79 -3.63 18.31 4.88
CA GLY A 79 -2.72 19.43 5.15
C GLY A 79 -1.63 19.07 6.17
N ILE A 80 -2.00 18.37 7.23
CA ILE A 80 -1.09 17.93 8.28
C ILE A 80 -0.13 16.84 7.77
N GLU A 81 -0.62 15.85 7.04
CA GLU A 81 0.22 14.76 6.54
C GLU A 81 1.20 15.24 5.45
N ILE A 82 0.77 16.14 4.57
CA ILE A 82 1.68 16.79 3.62
C ILE A 82 2.75 17.60 4.38
N PHE A 83 2.35 18.35 5.41
CA PHE A 83 3.31 19.09 6.23
C PHE A 83 4.33 18.16 6.87
N LYS A 84 3.91 17.08 7.53
CA LYS A 84 4.82 16.09 8.16
C LYS A 84 5.76 15.46 7.14
N HIS A 85 5.24 15.08 5.97
CA HIS A 85 6.05 14.49 4.91
C HIS A 85 7.12 15.46 4.40
N LEU A 86 6.73 16.71 4.09
CA LEU A 86 7.68 17.73 3.65
C LEU A 86 8.66 18.13 4.78
N ALA A 87 8.19 18.24 6.02
CA ALA A 87 9.03 18.50 7.18
C ALA A 87 10.11 17.42 7.36
N ASN A 88 9.74 16.14 7.29
CA ASN A 88 10.70 15.04 7.37
C ASN A 88 11.69 15.04 6.20
N ARG A 89 11.26 15.46 5.00
CA ARG A 89 12.19 15.64 3.86
C ARG A 89 13.15 16.82 4.06
N LEU A 90 12.71 17.88 4.73
CA LEU A 90 13.55 19.05 5.01
C LEU A 90 14.56 18.77 6.13
N LYS A 91 14.15 18.04 7.17
CA LYS A 91 15.01 17.59 8.28
C LYS A 91 14.67 16.12 8.61
N PRO A 92 15.41 15.15 8.06
CA PRO A 92 15.17 13.74 8.30
C PRO A 92 15.25 13.38 9.79
N ARG A 93 14.12 12.91 10.35
CA ARG A 93 13.98 12.43 11.74
C ARG A 93 12.99 11.27 11.80
N ASN A 94 12.83 10.65 12.97
CA ASN A 94 11.97 9.47 13.15
C ASN A 94 10.52 9.78 12.76
N CYS A 95 10.04 9.14 11.69
CA CYS A 95 8.79 9.44 11.00
C CYS A 95 7.52 8.88 11.67
N TRP A 96 7.68 7.95 12.62
CA TRP A 96 6.56 7.29 13.30
C TRP A 96 5.92 8.17 14.38
N ASN A 97 6.66 9.15 14.90
CA ASN A 97 6.21 10.09 15.93
C ASN A 97 6.72 11.49 15.60
N PHE A 98 5.88 12.32 14.96
CA PHE A 98 6.19 13.74 14.79
C PHE A 98 6.07 14.44 16.15
N THR A 99 7.20 14.72 16.80
CA THR A 99 7.23 15.29 18.15
C THR A 99 7.27 16.82 18.12
N ASN A 100 7.02 17.45 19.28
CA ASN A 100 7.23 18.88 19.44
C ASN A 100 8.68 19.31 19.14
N ALA A 101 9.67 18.45 19.41
CA ALA A 101 11.07 18.75 19.09
C ALA A 101 11.33 18.79 17.58
N ASP A 102 10.59 17.99 16.81
CA ASP A 102 10.64 17.98 15.34
C ASP A 102 9.97 19.21 14.78
N PHE A 103 8.80 19.56 15.31
CA PHE A 103 8.13 20.81 14.99
C PHE A 103 9.02 22.02 15.24
N MET A 104 9.68 22.11 16.41
CA MET A 104 10.55 23.25 16.75
C MET A 104 11.76 23.35 15.83
N ALA A 105 12.31 22.22 15.37
CA ALA A 105 13.44 22.21 14.43
C ALA A 105 13.03 22.67 13.02
N ILE A 106 11.80 22.34 12.59
CA ILE A 106 11.24 22.86 11.35
C ILE A 106 10.87 24.33 11.50
N MET A 107 10.32 24.70 12.66
CA MET A 107 9.91 26.07 12.97
C MET A 107 11.07 27.06 12.82
N SER A 108 12.28 26.71 13.29
CA SER A 108 13.46 27.55 13.08
C SER A 108 13.82 27.77 11.60
N GLU A 109 13.47 26.83 10.72
CA GLU A 109 13.73 26.93 9.28
C GLU A 109 12.63 27.72 8.54
N ILE A 110 11.39 27.72 9.05
CA ILE A 110 10.24 28.32 8.37
C ILE A 110 9.73 29.62 9.02
N GLN A 111 10.30 30.05 10.15
CA GLN A 111 9.79 31.17 10.95
C GLN A 111 9.59 32.46 10.13
N TYR A 112 10.49 32.74 9.18
CA TYR A 112 10.42 33.94 8.34
C TYR A 112 9.28 33.92 7.30
N LEU A 113 8.66 32.75 7.10
CA LEU A 113 7.54 32.50 6.18
C LEU A 113 6.19 32.40 6.88
N LEU A 114 6.18 32.44 8.21
CA LEU A 114 4.95 32.51 8.98
C LEU A 114 4.13 33.75 8.62
N ASP A 115 2.82 33.59 8.65
CA ASP A 115 1.82 34.65 8.45
C ASP A 115 1.87 35.32 7.07
N ARG A 116 2.53 34.68 6.11
CA ARG A 116 2.58 35.10 4.72
C ARG A 116 1.62 34.27 3.87
N GLY A 117 0.83 34.95 3.05
CA GLY A 117 0.12 34.30 1.95
C GLY A 117 1.11 33.81 0.90
N PHE A 118 0.93 32.60 0.38
CA PHE A 118 1.85 32.04 -0.59
C PHE A 118 1.99 32.91 -1.84
N SER A 119 3.23 33.32 -2.13
CA SER A 119 3.62 33.95 -3.39
C SER A 119 4.87 33.29 -3.95
N LYS A 120 4.89 33.06 -5.27
CA LYS A 120 6.05 32.49 -5.99
C LYS A 120 7.27 33.40 -5.95
N ASP A 121 7.07 34.69 -5.76
CA ASP A 121 8.13 35.71 -5.73
C ASP A 121 8.72 35.89 -4.33
N THR A 122 8.19 35.18 -3.33
CA THR A 122 8.75 35.22 -1.97
C THR A 122 10.17 34.67 -2.01
N PRO A 123 11.18 35.42 -1.51
CA PRO A 123 12.53 34.91 -1.42
C PRO A 123 12.56 33.76 -0.42
N ILE A 124 12.87 32.56 -0.90
CA ILE A 124 12.89 31.33 -0.11
C ILE A 124 14.32 30.81 -0.08
N THR A 125 14.83 30.58 1.13
CA THR A 125 16.08 29.85 1.33
C THR A 125 15.82 28.40 0.92
N LEU A 126 16.34 28.02 -0.26
CA LEU A 126 16.27 26.64 -0.72
C LEU A 126 17.17 25.78 0.15
N SER A 127 16.71 24.56 0.46
CA SER A 127 17.58 23.60 1.13
C SER A 127 18.81 23.33 0.24
N GLN A 128 20.00 23.60 0.77
CA GLN A 128 21.26 23.44 0.06
C GLN A 128 21.60 21.94 -0.14
N ASP A 129 20.97 21.05 0.64
CA ASP A 129 21.22 19.61 0.66
C ASP A 129 20.44 18.82 -0.39
N ILE A 130 19.67 19.47 -1.28
CA ILE A 130 18.85 18.78 -2.30
C ILE A 130 19.39 19.14 -3.69
N PRO A 131 20.04 18.20 -4.41
CA PRO A 131 20.57 18.44 -5.74
C PRO A 131 19.46 18.85 -6.72
N ILE A 132 19.68 19.96 -7.44
CA ILE A 132 18.80 20.46 -8.49
C ILE A 132 19.02 19.60 -9.72
N THR A 133 18.03 18.88 -10.25
CA THR A 133 17.69 18.91 -11.71
C THR A 133 16.52 18.01 -12.16
N ARG A 134 15.48 18.68 -12.67
CA ARG A 134 14.56 18.31 -13.77
C ARG A 134 13.67 17.05 -13.62
N LEU A 135 12.45 17.28 -13.14
CA LEU A 135 11.25 16.48 -13.47
C LEU A 135 10.65 16.90 -14.82
N PRO A 136 10.39 15.96 -15.74
CA PRO A 136 9.24 16.03 -16.61
C PRO A 136 8.32 14.81 -16.45
N LEU A 137 7.05 15.11 -16.14
CA LEU A 137 5.84 14.39 -16.56
C LEU A 137 5.82 12.85 -16.45
N CYS A 138 5.19 12.31 -15.40
CA CYS A 138 4.61 10.96 -15.51
C CYS A 138 3.48 10.98 -16.55
N PRO A 139 3.49 10.10 -17.57
CA PRO A 139 2.30 9.82 -18.35
C PRO A 139 1.26 9.18 -17.44
N LEU A 140 0.00 9.59 -17.59
CA LEU A 140 -1.15 8.81 -17.16
C LEU A 140 -1.06 7.44 -17.84
N VAL A 141 -0.90 6.36 -17.07
CA VAL A 141 -1.18 5.01 -17.57
C VAL A 141 -2.11 4.33 -16.58
N SER A 142 -3.38 4.33 -16.97
CA SER A 142 -4.35 3.31 -16.62
C SER A 142 -3.97 2.02 -17.33
N GLU A 143 -3.64 0.93 -16.62
CA GLU A 143 -3.77 -0.44 -17.13
C GLU A 143 -3.84 -1.42 -15.94
N PRO A 144 -4.56 -2.55 -16.08
CA PRO A 144 -5.01 -3.42 -14.99
C PRO A 144 -3.98 -4.47 -14.57
N HIS A 145 -4.18 -4.98 -13.35
CA HIS A 145 -3.39 -6.02 -12.69
C HIS A 145 -3.04 -7.20 -13.61
N TYR A 146 -1.77 -7.32 -13.98
CA TYR A 146 -1.20 -8.52 -14.56
C TYR A 146 -0.28 -9.20 -13.54
N TYR A 147 -0.45 -10.51 -13.38
CA TYR A 147 0.52 -11.39 -12.74
C TYR A 147 1.86 -11.23 -13.47
N TYR A 148 2.87 -10.68 -12.79
CA TYR A 148 4.21 -10.55 -13.34
C TYR A 148 4.88 -11.93 -13.35
N TYR A 149 4.84 -12.60 -14.51
CA TYR A 149 5.78 -13.66 -14.81
C TYR A 149 7.16 -13.02 -14.93
N LEU A 150 8.01 -13.19 -13.91
CA LEU A 150 9.41 -12.83 -13.99
C LEU A 150 10.07 -13.70 -15.07
N THR A 151 10.24 -13.15 -16.26
CA THR A 151 11.06 -13.74 -17.30
C THR A 151 12.51 -13.81 -16.83
N PRO A 152 13.22 -14.92 -17.05
CA PRO A 152 14.64 -15.01 -16.71
C PRO A 152 15.42 -14.21 -17.74
N VAL A 153 15.77 -12.96 -17.40
CA VAL A 153 16.52 -12.08 -18.27
C VAL A 153 17.92 -11.86 -17.68
N SER A 154 18.94 -12.21 -18.45
CA SER A 154 20.37 -12.13 -18.15
C SER A 154 20.91 -10.70 -18.22
N HIS A 155 20.39 -9.76 -17.42
CA HIS A 155 20.82 -8.35 -17.46
C HIS A 155 21.48 -7.92 -16.16
N GLU A 156 22.49 -7.06 -16.29
CA GLU A 156 23.29 -6.50 -15.20
C GLU A 156 22.38 -5.67 -14.28
N TYR A 157 22.21 -6.12 -13.04
CA TYR A 157 21.36 -5.42 -12.07
C TYR A 157 22.14 -4.29 -11.38
N TYR A 158 21.46 -3.20 -11.03
CA TYR A 158 22.03 -2.12 -10.23
C TYR A 158 21.66 -2.26 -8.75
N LEU A 159 22.65 -2.13 -7.86
CA LEU A 159 22.45 -1.99 -6.42
C LEU A 159 22.15 -0.52 -6.09
N LEU A 160 21.04 -0.25 -5.41
CA LEU A 160 20.76 1.05 -4.82
C LEU A 160 21.34 1.11 -3.41
N GLU A 161 22.00 2.21 -3.08
CA GLU A 161 22.48 2.52 -1.72
C GLU A 161 21.83 3.78 -1.16
N ALA A 162 21.68 3.84 0.16
CA ALA A 162 21.34 5.07 0.87
C ALA A 162 22.55 6.03 0.88
N PRO A 163 22.33 7.32 1.23
CA PRO A 163 23.41 8.31 1.28
C PRO A 163 24.57 7.93 2.20
N ASN A 164 24.29 7.16 3.25
CA ASN A 164 25.29 6.63 4.18
C ASN A 164 26.08 5.41 3.64
N GLY A 165 25.89 5.03 2.39
CA GLY A 165 26.51 3.86 1.76
C GLY A 165 25.87 2.52 2.15
N ARG A 166 24.74 2.54 2.87
CA ARG A 166 24.02 1.30 3.21
C ARG A 166 23.32 0.75 1.96
N PRO A 167 23.49 -0.53 1.61
CA PRO A 167 22.74 -1.14 0.52
C PRO A 167 21.24 -1.16 0.83
N LEU A 168 20.41 -0.93 -0.19
CA LEU A 168 18.95 -0.85 -0.09
C LEU A 168 18.29 -2.00 -0.82
N CYS A 169 18.41 -2.02 -2.15
CA CYS A 169 17.75 -2.98 -3.02
C CYS A 169 18.49 -3.17 -4.33
N VAL A 170 18.19 -4.26 -5.02
CA VAL A 170 18.65 -4.49 -6.39
C VAL A 170 17.53 -4.15 -7.37
N VAL A 171 17.83 -3.39 -8.42
CA VAL A 171 16.88 -2.98 -9.46
C VAL A 171 17.38 -3.40 -10.84
N SER A 172 16.46 -3.57 -11.79
CA SER A 172 16.82 -3.83 -13.19
C SER A 172 17.63 -2.68 -13.78
N GLU A 173 18.39 -2.95 -14.83
CA GLU A 173 19.14 -1.95 -15.60
C GLU A 173 18.28 -0.73 -15.96
N SER A 174 17.11 -0.94 -16.59
CA SER A 174 16.23 0.16 -16.99
C SER A 174 15.77 1.02 -15.82
N LYS A 175 15.56 0.41 -14.65
CA LYS A 175 15.18 1.15 -13.45
C LYS A 175 16.38 1.86 -12.84
N GLY A 176 17.56 1.24 -12.80
CA GLY A 176 18.80 1.88 -12.39
C GLY A 176 19.15 3.09 -13.27
N GLU A 177 19.05 2.94 -14.59
CA GLU A 177 19.20 4.05 -15.54
C GLU A 177 18.19 5.15 -15.30
N TRP A 178 16.93 4.82 -14.99
CA TRP A 178 15.93 5.81 -14.61
C TRP A 178 16.34 6.61 -13.37
N TYR A 179 16.88 5.97 -12.31
CA TYR A 179 17.41 6.68 -11.14
C TYR A 179 18.55 7.66 -11.50
N LEU A 180 19.41 7.30 -12.46
CA LEU A 180 20.50 8.15 -12.94
C LEU A 180 19.99 9.30 -13.83
N GLN A 181 19.02 9.02 -14.71
CA GLN A 181 18.42 9.99 -15.63
C GLN A 181 17.60 11.04 -14.88
N GLU A 182 16.81 10.61 -13.90
CA GLU A 182 16.02 11.46 -13.00
C GLU A 182 16.87 12.07 -11.87
N ARG A 183 18.17 11.74 -11.83
CA ARG A 183 19.17 12.31 -10.89
C ARG A 183 18.77 12.13 -9.42
N LEU A 184 18.23 10.96 -9.11
CA LEU A 184 17.87 10.53 -7.76
C LEU A 184 19.05 9.88 -7.01
N GLY A 185 20.14 9.60 -7.72
CA GLY A 185 21.39 9.12 -7.17
C GLY A 185 22.54 9.22 -8.18
N GLU A 186 23.75 8.89 -7.73
CA GLU A 186 24.95 8.86 -8.57
C GLU A 186 25.53 7.45 -8.69
N LYS A 187 26.10 7.15 -9.86
CA LYS A 187 26.83 5.90 -10.07
C LYS A 187 28.16 5.96 -9.32
N ILE A 188 28.39 5.01 -8.42
CA ILE A 188 29.64 4.92 -7.66
C ILE A 188 30.73 4.37 -8.57
N GLN A 189 31.73 5.20 -8.91
CA GLN A 189 32.77 4.82 -9.88
C GLN A 189 33.65 3.66 -9.40
N SER A 190 33.80 3.48 -8.07
CA SER A 190 34.58 2.38 -7.49
C SER A 190 33.86 1.04 -7.52
N GLU A 191 32.54 1.02 -7.76
CA GLU A 191 31.71 -0.18 -7.75
C GLU A 191 30.80 -0.19 -8.98
N ALA A 192 31.22 -0.94 -10.00
CA ALA A 192 30.41 -1.12 -11.20
C ALA A 192 29.04 -1.67 -10.77
N PHE A 193 27.97 -1.01 -11.25
CA PHE A 193 26.57 -1.31 -10.96
C PHE A 193 26.01 -0.87 -9.60
N THR A 194 26.66 0.07 -8.89
CA THR A 194 26.08 0.68 -7.69
C THR A 194 25.61 2.12 -7.96
N ILE A 195 24.39 2.47 -7.52
CA ILE A 195 23.84 3.83 -7.52
C ILE A 195 23.58 4.24 -6.09
N ARG A 196 24.25 5.29 -5.61
CA ARG A 196 24.00 5.87 -4.30
C ARG A 196 22.96 6.98 -4.41
N LEU A 197 21.84 6.79 -3.73
CA LEU A 197 20.78 7.79 -3.67
C LEU A 197 21.26 9.02 -2.91
N TYR A 198 20.79 10.19 -3.34
CA TYR A 198 21.11 11.44 -2.67
C TYR A 198 20.28 11.63 -1.39
N ASP A 199 19.03 11.19 -1.41
CA ASP A 199 18.11 11.27 -0.27
C ASP A 199 18.03 9.94 0.48
N GLN A 200 17.84 10.00 1.80
CA GLN A 200 17.59 8.82 2.62
C GLN A 200 16.20 8.26 2.28
N PRO A 201 16.11 7.06 1.66
CA PRO A 201 14.81 6.50 1.31
C PRO A 201 14.13 5.93 2.54
N PHE A 202 12.81 5.94 2.47
CA PHE A 202 11.92 5.28 3.41
C PHE A 202 11.94 3.77 3.13
N ALA A 203 13.00 3.10 3.57
CA ALA A 203 13.18 1.66 3.46
C ALA A 203 13.47 1.07 4.84
N GLU A 204 12.75 0.02 5.20
CA GLU A 204 13.00 -0.72 6.44
C GLU A 204 14.47 -1.17 6.51
N GLU A 205 15.08 -1.07 7.68
CA GLU A 205 16.50 -1.42 7.89
C GLU A 205 16.74 -2.94 7.93
N ASN A 206 15.74 -3.74 7.55
CA ASN A 206 15.75 -5.19 7.68
C ASN A 206 16.37 -5.91 6.47
N GLY A 207 16.84 -5.17 5.46
CA GLY A 207 17.52 -5.74 4.30
C GLY A 207 16.62 -6.61 3.40
N TYR A 208 15.30 -6.49 3.52
CA TYR A 208 14.33 -7.26 2.71
C TYR A 208 14.65 -7.22 1.22
N TRP A 209 14.95 -6.05 0.69
CA TRP A 209 15.21 -5.87 -0.73
C TRP A 209 16.64 -6.25 -1.16
N LEU A 210 17.50 -6.63 -0.22
CA LEU A 210 18.85 -7.15 -0.46
C LEU A 210 18.91 -8.66 -0.53
N THR A 211 17.87 -9.36 -0.06
CA THR A 211 17.90 -10.82 -0.09
C THR A 211 17.85 -11.32 -1.54
N SER A 212 18.92 -12.00 -1.94
CA SER A 212 19.06 -12.74 -3.21
C SER A 212 18.12 -13.95 -3.34
N ASN A 213 17.24 -14.16 -2.36
CA ASN A 213 16.28 -15.25 -2.29
C ASN A 213 14.95 -14.97 -3.02
N GLN A 214 14.93 -13.99 -3.95
CA GLN A 214 13.76 -13.64 -4.78
C GLN A 214 13.24 -14.81 -5.66
N HIS A 215 13.95 -15.94 -5.68
CA HIS A 215 13.56 -17.15 -6.42
C HIS A 215 13.37 -18.37 -5.53
N GLU A 216 13.52 -18.25 -4.21
CA GLU A 216 13.32 -19.36 -3.29
C GLU A 216 11.91 -19.34 -2.68
N CYS A 217 11.20 -20.47 -2.80
CA CYS A 217 9.86 -20.58 -2.24
C CYS A 217 9.95 -20.59 -0.72
N VAL A 218 9.29 -19.63 -0.06
CA VAL A 218 9.28 -19.53 1.41
C VAL A 218 8.67 -20.78 2.08
N VAL A 219 7.81 -21.51 1.35
CA VAL A 219 7.14 -22.70 1.86
C VAL A 219 8.03 -23.94 1.77
N CYS A 220 8.57 -24.24 0.58
CA CYS A 220 9.24 -25.51 0.31
C CYS A 220 10.74 -25.42 0.00
N GLY A 221 11.29 -24.21 -0.20
CA GLY A 221 12.70 -23.97 -0.53
C GLY A 221 13.12 -24.28 -1.96
N GLN A 222 12.17 -24.56 -2.85
CA GLN A 222 12.49 -24.74 -4.27
C GLN A 222 12.88 -23.41 -4.91
N LYS A 223 13.83 -23.44 -5.84
CA LYS A 223 14.44 -22.26 -6.49
C LYS A 223 13.68 -21.77 -7.75
N ASP A 224 12.40 -22.09 -7.85
CA ASP A 224 11.48 -21.76 -8.93
C ASP A 224 10.30 -20.87 -8.45
N ALA A 225 10.53 -20.07 -7.40
CA ALA A 225 9.51 -19.21 -6.83
C ALA A 225 9.40 -17.89 -7.58
N PHE A 226 8.49 -17.85 -8.55
CA PHE A 226 8.23 -16.66 -9.36
C PHE A 226 6.89 -16.01 -9.06
N VAL A 227 6.08 -16.61 -8.17
CA VAL A 227 4.79 -16.04 -7.76
C VAL A 227 5.00 -15.17 -6.53
N SER A 228 4.80 -13.86 -6.68
CA SER A 228 4.72 -12.93 -5.55
C SER A 228 3.34 -13.00 -4.93
N LYS A 229 3.29 -13.20 -3.61
CA LYS A 229 2.07 -13.30 -2.82
C LYS A 229 2.08 -12.23 -1.74
N ASP A 230 1.07 -11.37 -1.77
CA ASP A 230 0.74 -10.47 -0.67
C ASP A 230 0.03 -11.28 0.42
N VAL A 231 0.70 -11.52 1.56
CA VAL A 231 0.11 -12.27 2.67
C VAL A 231 -1.14 -11.57 3.21
N VAL A 232 -1.11 -10.24 3.30
CA VAL A 232 -2.30 -9.41 3.52
C VAL A 232 -2.73 -8.87 2.14
N PRO A 233 -3.84 -9.36 1.55
CA PRO A 233 -4.22 -9.00 0.19
C PRO A 233 -4.46 -7.50 -0.01
N SER A 234 -4.21 -7.04 -1.24
CA SER A 234 -4.42 -5.66 -1.68
C SER A 234 -5.86 -5.17 -1.45
N GLU A 235 -6.84 -6.06 -1.60
CA GLU A 235 -8.27 -5.78 -1.37
C GLU A 235 -8.56 -5.20 0.02
N TYR A 236 -7.75 -5.56 1.03
CA TYR A 236 -7.88 -4.97 2.37
C TYR A 236 -6.94 -3.78 2.53
N ARG A 237 -5.69 -3.92 2.08
CA ARG A 237 -4.65 -2.89 2.23
C ARG A 237 -5.08 -1.55 1.66
N MET A 238 -5.82 -1.52 0.55
CA MET A 238 -6.28 -0.29 -0.07
C MET A 238 -7.21 0.55 0.83
N HIS A 239 -7.84 -0.06 1.84
CA HIS A 239 -8.71 0.62 2.82
C HIS A 239 -7.99 0.97 4.14
N PHE A 240 -6.71 0.62 4.29
CA PHE A 240 -5.95 0.96 5.51
C PHE A 240 -5.54 2.45 5.51
N PRO A 241 -5.24 3.07 6.67
CA PRO A 241 -4.59 4.36 6.73
C PRO A 241 -3.32 4.37 5.90
N LEU A 242 -3.16 5.43 5.12
CA LEU A 242 -2.12 5.59 4.11
C LEU A 242 -0.71 5.25 4.60
N ILE A 243 -0.36 5.66 5.83
CA ILE A 243 0.97 5.37 6.40
C ILE A 243 1.28 3.87 6.49
N THR A 244 0.26 3.02 6.64
CA THR A 244 0.38 1.56 6.71
C THR A 244 0.27 0.86 5.34
N GLN A 245 -0.05 1.61 4.28
CA GLN A 245 -0.03 1.12 2.90
C GLN A 245 1.38 1.16 2.29
N PHE A 246 2.28 2.03 2.77
CA PHE A 246 3.63 2.19 2.22
C PHE A 246 4.64 1.08 2.59
N PHE A 247 4.31 0.23 3.57
CA PHE A 247 5.24 -0.75 4.15
C PHE A 247 4.79 -2.20 3.97
N THR A 248 4.09 -2.48 2.88
CA THR A 248 3.58 -3.83 2.59
C THR A 248 4.66 -4.79 2.09
N SER A 249 5.86 -4.30 1.79
CA SER A 249 6.93 -5.14 1.22
C SER A 249 7.33 -6.29 2.12
N SER A 250 7.29 -6.09 3.44
CA SER A 250 7.54 -7.19 4.37
C SER A 250 6.56 -8.35 4.13
N ASP A 251 5.29 -8.06 3.75
CA ASP A 251 4.21 -9.00 3.47
C ASP A 251 4.23 -9.65 2.08
N VAL A 252 5.19 -9.29 1.24
CA VAL A 252 5.35 -9.90 -0.10
C VAL A 252 6.29 -11.10 0.02
N LEU A 253 5.76 -12.31 -0.20
CA LEU A 253 6.52 -13.56 -0.16
C LEU A 253 6.55 -14.24 -1.53
N HIS A 254 7.57 -15.05 -1.79
CA HIS A 254 7.69 -15.80 -3.04
C HIS A 254 7.27 -17.27 -2.90
N LEU A 255 6.40 -17.72 -3.81
CA LEU A 255 5.89 -19.08 -3.87
C LEU A 255 6.24 -19.74 -5.21
N CYS A 256 6.55 -21.05 -5.19
CA CYS A 256 6.60 -21.85 -6.40
C CYS A 256 5.18 -22.18 -6.89
N PRO A 257 4.97 -22.53 -8.16
CA PRO A 257 3.65 -22.85 -8.70
C PRO A 257 2.91 -23.94 -7.91
N LYS A 258 3.64 -24.92 -7.37
CA LYS A 258 3.06 -26.00 -6.54
C LYS A 258 2.50 -25.48 -5.21
N CYS A 259 3.21 -24.57 -4.54
CA CYS A 259 2.75 -23.99 -3.28
C CYS A 259 1.66 -22.95 -3.52
N ASN A 260 1.72 -22.21 -4.63
CA ASN A 260 0.67 -21.26 -5.01
C ASN A 260 -0.71 -21.92 -5.18
N VAL A 261 -0.76 -23.14 -5.73
CA VAL A 261 -1.99 -23.95 -5.83
C VAL A 261 -2.63 -24.20 -4.45
N SER A 262 -1.82 -24.45 -3.42
CA SER A 262 -2.32 -24.62 -2.04
C SER A 262 -2.69 -23.27 -1.40
N ASP A 263 -1.93 -22.22 -1.71
CA ASP A 263 -2.15 -20.87 -1.23
C ASP A 263 -3.51 -20.34 -1.69
N ILE A 264 -3.88 -20.52 -2.96
CA ILE A 264 -5.21 -20.15 -3.50
C ILE A 264 -6.33 -20.77 -2.67
N ILE A 265 -6.22 -22.05 -2.32
CA ILE A 265 -7.23 -22.73 -1.46
C ILE A 265 -7.26 -22.09 -0.07
N SER A 266 -6.10 -21.81 0.52
CA SER A 266 -5.99 -21.14 1.81
C SER A 266 -6.66 -19.76 1.80
N ASP A 267 -6.38 -18.99 0.75
CA ASP A 267 -6.88 -17.65 0.51
C ASP A 267 -8.41 -17.61 0.37
N ILE A 268 -9.00 -18.61 -0.29
CA ILE A 268 -10.46 -18.78 -0.38
C ILE A 268 -11.07 -19.09 0.99
N ARG A 269 -10.43 -19.95 1.80
CA ARG A 269 -10.90 -20.25 3.17
C ARG A 269 -10.92 -18.99 4.04
N ILE A 270 -9.83 -18.23 4.02
CA ILE A 270 -9.70 -17.03 4.85
C ILE A 270 -10.77 -15.99 4.44
N ARG A 271 -10.96 -15.76 3.14
CA ARG A 271 -11.99 -14.84 2.62
C ARG A 271 -13.41 -15.27 2.96
N THR A 272 -13.70 -16.57 2.89
CA THR A 272 -15.00 -17.13 3.29
C THR A 272 -15.26 -16.89 4.78
N ALA A 273 -14.27 -17.15 5.63
CA ALA A 273 -14.39 -16.88 7.06
C ALA A 273 -14.54 -15.38 7.38
N LEU A 274 -13.84 -14.50 6.66
CA LEU A 274 -13.99 -13.04 6.80
C LEU A 274 -15.37 -12.54 6.32
N SER A 275 -15.86 -13.09 5.21
CA SER A 275 -17.22 -12.85 4.71
C SER A 275 -18.27 -13.14 5.80
N GLN A 276 -18.22 -14.33 6.39
CA GLN A 276 -19.12 -14.72 7.48
C GLN A 276 -18.91 -13.87 8.75
N LYS A 277 -17.66 -13.65 9.17
CA LYS A 277 -17.33 -12.94 10.42
C LYS A 277 -17.72 -11.47 10.37
N CYS A 278 -17.63 -10.84 9.20
CA CYS A 278 -17.87 -9.41 9.04
C CYS A 278 -19.24 -9.09 8.42
N ASP A 279 -20.08 -10.10 8.13
CA ASP A 279 -21.31 -9.95 7.35
C ASP A 279 -21.03 -9.20 6.02
N ALA A 280 -19.91 -9.57 5.41
CA ALA A 280 -19.43 -9.02 4.16
C ALA A 280 -19.82 -9.97 3.02
N PRO A 281 -19.95 -9.47 1.79
CA PRO A 281 -20.11 -10.34 0.64
C PRO A 281 -18.88 -11.19 0.37
N TYR A 282 -18.92 -12.09 -0.62
CA TYR A 282 -17.69 -12.74 -1.08
C TYR A 282 -16.74 -11.75 -1.74
N SER A 283 -15.45 -12.00 -1.56
CA SER A 283 -14.39 -11.24 -2.22
C SER A 283 -14.46 -11.39 -3.73
N PHE A 284 -14.17 -10.31 -4.45
CA PHE A 284 -14.10 -10.31 -5.91
C PHE A 284 -13.05 -11.30 -6.43
N ASP A 285 -11.87 -11.35 -5.81
CA ASP A 285 -10.79 -12.28 -6.17
C ASP A 285 -11.25 -13.73 -5.98
N GLN A 286 -11.91 -14.01 -4.86
CA GLN A 286 -12.47 -15.35 -4.58
C GLN A 286 -13.49 -15.76 -5.64
N VAL A 287 -14.48 -14.92 -5.93
CA VAL A 287 -15.54 -15.23 -6.91
C VAL A 287 -14.94 -15.41 -8.31
N THR A 288 -13.97 -14.58 -8.67
CA THR A 288 -13.27 -14.68 -9.96
C THR A 288 -12.52 -16.00 -10.11
N GLU A 289 -11.78 -16.43 -9.08
CA GLU A 289 -11.06 -17.71 -9.11
C GLU A 289 -12.03 -18.91 -9.13
N VAL A 290 -13.12 -18.85 -8.36
CA VAL A 290 -14.19 -19.86 -8.35
C VAL A 290 -14.84 -20.00 -9.72
N LYS A 291 -15.19 -18.87 -10.35
CA LYS A 291 -15.79 -18.83 -11.68
C LYS A 291 -14.86 -19.42 -12.75
N LYS A 292 -13.59 -18.98 -12.79
CA LYS A 292 -12.59 -19.54 -13.73
C LYS A 292 -12.43 -21.05 -13.55
N ALA A 293 -12.43 -21.53 -12.31
CA ALA A 293 -12.33 -22.95 -12.02
C ALA A 293 -13.54 -23.74 -12.54
N ALA A 294 -14.75 -23.21 -12.33
CA ALA A 294 -15.99 -23.79 -12.83
C ALA A 294 -16.05 -23.80 -14.37
N GLU A 295 -15.78 -22.67 -15.02
CA GLU A 295 -15.73 -22.56 -16.48
C GLU A 295 -14.74 -23.55 -17.08
N THR A 296 -13.55 -23.67 -16.47
CA THR A 296 -12.55 -24.65 -16.90
C THR A 296 -13.07 -26.08 -16.75
N LEU A 297 -13.78 -26.42 -15.67
CA LEU A 297 -14.36 -27.75 -15.49
C LEU A 297 -15.51 -28.07 -16.47
N LEU A 298 -16.14 -27.06 -17.06
CA LEU A 298 -17.17 -27.22 -18.09
C LEU A 298 -16.59 -27.37 -19.51
N THR A 299 -15.29 -27.10 -19.71
CA THR A 299 -14.61 -27.36 -20.99
C THR A 299 -14.30 -28.85 -21.18
N ASP A 300 -14.20 -29.30 -22.45
CA ASP A 300 -14.13 -30.72 -22.85
C ASP A 300 -13.12 -31.57 -22.05
N ASP A 301 -13.59 -32.75 -21.64
CA ASP A 301 -13.01 -33.63 -20.60
C ASP A 301 -11.59 -34.12 -20.94
N ASN A 302 -11.27 -34.21 -22.23
CA ASN A 302 -10.01 -34.77 -22.75
C ASN A 302 -8.81 -33.82 -22.65
N ALA A 303 -9.02 -32.53 -22.37
CA ALA A 303 -7.94 -31.53 -22.33
C ALA A 303 -7.32 -31.31 -20.94
N ILE A 304 -7.97 -31.77 -19.87
CA ILE A 304 -7.63 -31.41 -18.48
C ILE A 304 -7.04 -32.62 -17.75
N SER A 305 -5.80 -32.48 -17.27
CA SER A 305 -5.17 -33.52 -16.45
C SER A 305 -5.95 -33.80 -15.16
N THR A 306 -5.94 -35.05 -14.69
CA THR A 306 -6.61 -35.45 -13.43
C THR A 306 -6.19 -34.59 -12.24
N ARG A 307 -4.91 -34.21 -12.18
CA ARG A 307 -4.38 -33.32 -11.15
C ARG A 307 -5.00 -31.93 -11.21
N LYS A 308 -5.08 -31.32 -12.41
CA LYS A 308 -5.70 -30.00 -12.60
C LYS A 308 -7.19 -30.08 -12.24
N ARG A 309 -7.91 -31.10 -12.73
CA ARG A 309 -9.34 -31.32 -12.42
C ARG A 309 -9.60 -31.41 -10.92
N ASN A 310 -8.80 -32.19 -10.19
CA ASN A 310 -8.95 -32.33 -8.74
C ASN A 310 -8.73 -31.00 -8.03
N HIS A 311 -7.72 -30.22 -8.42
CA HIS A 311 -7.49 -28.90 -7.84
C HIS A 311 -8.66 -27.93 -8.08
N LEU A 312 -9.21 -27.88 -9.29
CA LEU A 312 -10.37 -27.03 -9.60
C LEU A 312 -11.60 -27.45 -8.80
N LYS A 313 -11.81 -28.76 -8.59
CA LYS A 313 -12.86 -29.26 -7.69
C LYS A 313 -12.61 -28.86 -6.23
N THR A 314 -11.34 -28.84 -5.79
CA THR A 314 -10.98 -28.37 -4.45
C THR A 314 -11.28 -26.88 -4.25
N ILE A 315 -11.08 -26.04 -5.29
CA ILE A 315 -11.48 -24.62 -5.25
C ILE A 315 -12.97 -24.51 -4.97
N LEU A 316 -13.80 -25.22 -5.73
CA LEU A 316 -15.27 -25.20 -5.58
C LEU A 316 -15.72 -25.76 -4.24
N SER A 317 -15.19 -26.91 -3.81
CA SER A 317 -15.53 -27.52 -2.52
C SER A 317 -15.19 -26.60 -1.35
N THR A 318 -14.10 -25.84 -1.47
CA THR A 318 -13.66 -24.89 -0.45
C THR A 318 -14.58 -23.66 -0.41
N HIS A 319 -15.00 -23.14 -1.56
CA HIS A 319 -15.91 -21.99 -1.62
C HIS A 319 -17.31 -22.31 -1.10
N PHE A 320 -17.86 -23.46 -1.47
CA PHE A 320 -19.20 -23.87 -1.03
C PHE A 320 -19.22 -24.52 0.36
N GLU A 321 -18.03 -24.79 0.93
CA GLU A 321 -17.87 -25.57 2.18
C GLU A 321 -18.54 -26.96 2.09
N GLU A 322 -18.43 -27.61 0.92
CA GLU A 322 -19.06 -28.89 0.60
C GLU A 322 -18.05 -29.96 0.21
N GLY A 323 -18.14 -31.16 0.79
CA GLY A 323 -17.22 -32.27 0.48
C GLY A 323 -17.38 -32.88 -0.92
N TYR A 324 -18.50 -32.63 -1.60
CA TYR A 324 -18.78 -33.11 -2.95
C TYR A 324 -19.39 -32.02 -3.81
N ILE A 325 -18.78 -31.78 -4.98
CA ILE A 325 -19.23 -30.80 -5.97
C ILE A 325 -19.80 -31.53 -7.18
N ASP A 326 -21.11 -31.40 -7.37
CA ASP A 326 -21.84 -31.95 -8.50
C ASP A 326 -21.83 -31.00 -9.71
N HIS A 327 -22.44 -31.43 -10.82
CA HIS A 327 -22.51 -30.61 -12.03
C HIS A 327 -23.33 -29.33 -11.82
N GLN A 328 -24.33 -29.35 -10.94
CA GLN A 328 -25.17 -28.19 -10.68
C GLN A 328 -24.37 -27.09 -9.98
N ARG A 329 -23.56 -27.43 -8.97
CA ARG A 329 -22.64 -26.50 -8.28
C ARG A 329 -21.60 -25.90 -9.22
N ILE A 330 -21.10 -26.69 -10.18
CA ILE A 330 -20.18 -26.19 -11.21
C ILE A 330 -20.89 -25.13 -12.07
N VAL A 331 -22.11 -25.41 -12.53
CA VAL A 331 -22.89 -24.45 -13.34
C VAL A 331 -23.28 -23.21 -12.53
N GLU A 332 -23.60 -23.36 -11.24
CA GLU A 332 -23.89 -22.25 -10.34
C GLU A 332 -22.67 -21.32 -10.22
N ALA A 333 -21.49 -21.88 -9.94
CA ALA A 333 -20.25 -21.13 -9.84
C ALA A 333 -19.83 -20.46 -11.16
N SER A 334 -20.05 -21.09 -12.32
CA SER A 334 -19.74 -20.46 -13.61
C SER A 334 -20.67 -19.27 -13.93
N ASN A 335 -21.90 -19.30 -13.42
CA ASN A 335 -22.90 -18.25 -13.62
C ASN A 335 -22.88 -17.17 -12.54
N GLN A 336 -21.97 -17.25 -11.56
CA GLN A 336 -21.83 -16.24 -10.53
C GLN A 336 -21.49 -14.88 -11.18
N TYR A 337 -22.36 -13.89 -10.97
CA TYR A 337 -22.29 -12.58 -11.63
C TYR A 337 -20.98 -11.86 -11.27
N SER A 338 -20.35 -11.25 -12.26
CA SER A 338 -19.15 -10.43 -12.12
C SER A 338 -19.43 -8.94 -11.85
N ASP A 339 -20.72 -8.54 -11.73
CA ASP A 339 -21.14 -7.17 -11.40
C ASP A 339 -21.00 -6.84 -9.89
N TRP A 340 -20.31 -7.68 -9.13
CA TRP A 340 -19.99 -7.41 -7.74
C TRP A 340 -19.09 -6.17 -7.62
N PRO A 341 -19.38 -5.21 -6.73
CA PRO A 341 -18.48 -4.09 -6.51
C PRO A 341 -17.14 -4.64 -6.01
N GLU A 342 -16.09 -4.46 -6.81
CA GLU A 342 -14.72 -4.99 -6.59
C GLU A 342 -14.17 -4.71 -5.18
N TYR A 343 -14.69 -3.68 -4.51
CA TYR A 343 -14.18 -3.17 -3.25
C TYR A 343 -15.08 -3.40 -2.02
N GLU A 344 -16.31 -3.91 -2.18
CA GLU A 344 -17.27 -3.93 -1.05
C GLU A 344 -16.85 -4.92 0.06
N HIS A 345 -16.30 -6.08 -0.30
CA HIS A 345 -15.81 -7.06 0.67
C HIS A 345 -14.68 -6.46 1.54
N GLY A 346 -13.63 -5.95 0.88
CA GLY A 346 -12.47 -5.38 1.53
C GLY A 346 -12.82 -4.23 2.46
N GLU A 347 -13.67 -3.30 1.99
CA GLU A 347 -14.15 -2.15 2.76
C GLU A 347 -14.91 -2.59 4.02
N LYS A 348 -15.88 -3.50 3.88
CA LYS A 348 -16.69 -3.98 5.02
C LYS A 348 -15.84 -4.69 6.06
N VAL A 349 -14.94 -5.58 5.64
CA VAL A 349 -14.04 -6.29 6.55
C VAL A 349 -13.15 -5.29 7.28
N VAL A 350 -12.53 -4.36 6.57
CA VAL A 350 -11.66 -3.35 7.18
C VAL A 350 -12.40 -2.47 8.18
N ASN A 351 -13.58 -1.98 7.82
CA ASN A 351 -14.42 -1.17 8.71
C ASN A 351 -14.81 -1.95 9.98
N LYS A 352 -15.24 -3.21 9.84
CA LYS A 352 -15.54 -4.08 10.99
C LYS A 352 -14.35 -4.29 11.91
N PHE A 353 -13.15 -4.52 11.36
CA PHE A 353 -11.96 -4.65 12.20
C PHE A 353 -11.59 -3.35 12.91
N GLN A 354 -11.74 -2.20 12.26
CA GLN A 354 -11.51 -0.89 12.88
C GLN A 354 -12.48 -0.57 14.01
N THR A 355 -13.75 -0.96 13.85
CA THR A 355 -14.82 -0.57 14.77
C THR A 355 -15.12 -1.61 15.86
N GLU A 356 -14.90 -2.90 15.60
CA GLU A 356 -15.40 -3.99 16.45
C GLU A 356 -14.34 -5.02 16.89
N PHE A 357 -13.28 -5.28 16.10
CA PHE A 357 -12.38 -6.44 16.32
C PHE A 357 -10.95 -6.12 16.75
N GLY A 358 -10.71 -4.93 17.31
CA GLY A 358 -9.40 -4.56 17.88
C GLY A 358 -8.47 -3.79 16.95
N GLY A 359 -8.93 -3.46 15.74
CA GLY A 359 -8.22 -2.61 14.78
C GLY A 359 -7.56 -3.39 13.65
N LEU A 360 -6.90 -2.64 12.75
CA LEU A 360 -6.28 -3.18 11.53
C LEU A 360 -5.10 -4.10 11.80
N LYS A 361 -4.41 -3.90 12.92
CA LYS A 361 -3.32 -4.78 13.30
C LYS A 361 -3.80 -6.21 13.46
N GLU A 362 -5.03 -6.39 13.91
CA GLU A 362 -5.57 -7.73 14.17
C GLU A 362 -5.98 -8.41 12.86
N LEU A 363 -6.35 -7.63 11.84
CA LEU A 363 -6.54 -8.14 10.49
C LEU A 363 -5.20 -8.58 9.85
N GLU A 364 -4.12 -7.80 10.02
CA GLU A 364 -2.78 -8.21 9.57
C GLU A 364 -2.34 -9.51 10.25
N ILE A 365 -2.49 -9.59 11.57
CA ILE A 365 -2.15 -10.77 12.36
C ILE A 365 -2.99 -11.96 11.93
N PHE A 366 -4.28 -11.77 11.67
CA PHE A 366 -5.19 -12.81 11.21
C PHE A 366 -4.71 -13.44 9.91
N TRP A 367 -4.39 -12.63 8.90
CA TRP A 367 -3.84 -13.11 7.63
C TRP A 367 -2.50 -13.83 7.79
N ARG A 368 -1.56 -13.21 8.52
CA ARG A 368 -0.22 -13.80 8.75
C ARG A 368 -0.28 -15.13 9.50
N ASN A 369 -1.11 -15.22 10.54
CA ASN A 369 -1.24 -16.45 11.33
C ASN A 369 -1.88 -17.59 10.53
N ASN A 370 -2.93 -17.30 9.75
CA ASN A 370 -3.53 -18.32 8.89
C ASN A 370 -2.54 -18.79 7.80
N PHE A 371 -1.76 -17.88 7.20
CA PHE A 371 -0.69 -18.26 6.28
C PHE A 371 0.33 -19.21 6.93
N VAL A 372 0.84 -18.88 8.13
CA VAL A 372 1.81 -19.73 8.84
C VAL A 372 1.20 -21.08 9.23
N ALA A 373 -0.04 -21.09 9.71
CA ALA A 373 -0.73 -22.30 10.14
C ALA A 373 -1.00 -23.26 8.97
N ASP A 374 -1.47 -22.73 7.84
CA ASP A 374 -1.89 -23.52 6.68
C ASP A 374 -0.72 -23.89 5.79
N MET A 375 0.15 -22.92 5.47
CA MET A 375 1.24 -23.11 4.52
C MET A 375 2.50 -23.69 5.16
N LYS A 376 2.67 -23.58 6.49
CA LYS A 376 3.80 -24.12 7.27
C LYS A 376 5.16 -23.82 6.62
N PRO A 377 5.49 -22.53 6.42
CA PRO A 377 6.65 -22.15 5.64
C PRO A 377 7.97 -22.50 6.34
N LYS A 378 8.95 -22.97 5.55
CA LYS A 378 10.27 -23.41 6.04
C LYS A 378 11.33 -22.31 6.00
N ASN A 379 11.19 -21.39 5.07
CA ASN A 379 12.18 -20.36 4.74
C ASN A 379 11.54 -18.96 4.83
N LEU A 380 10.83 -18.69 5.93
CA LEU A 380 10.38 -17.32 6.18
C LEU A 380 11.59 -16.42 6.42
N PRO A 381 11.57 -15.18 5.90
CA PRO A 381 12.61 -14.22 6.19
C PRO A 381 12.74 -13.96 7.70
N SER A 382 13.95 -13.73 8.18
CA SER A 382 14.23 -13.55 9.62
C SER A 382 13.46 -12.40 10.26
N PHE A 383 13.24 -11.31 9.51
CA PHE A 383 12.47 -10.14 9.95
C PHE A 383 10.95 -10.35 9.95
N TRP A 384 10.45 -11.48 9.41
CA TRP A 384 9.04 -11.84 9.45
C TRP A 384 8.58 -12.27 10.86
N ASN A 385 9.54 -12.69 11.70
CA ASN A 385 9.31 -12.97 13.10
C ASN A 385 9.18 -11.66 13.89
N TRP A 386 7.97 -11.14 14.00
CA TRP A 386 7.69 -10.10 14.99
C TRP A 386 7.87 -10.69 16.40
N PRO A 387 8.48 -9.98 17.37
CA PRO A 387 8.34 -10.33 18.78
C PRO A 387 6.87 -10.20 19.17
N ILE A 388 6.13 -11.30 19.06
CA ILE A 388 4.73 -11.43 19.46
C ILE A 388 4.73 -11.57 20.98
N ASP A 389 4.72 -10.44 21.69
CA ASP A 389 4.51 -10.37 23.13
C ASP A 389 3.18 -9.63 23.42
N TRP A 390 2.11 -10.03 22.73
CA TRP A 390 0.77 -9.46 22.89
C TRP A 390 -0.21 -10.50 23.46
N LYS A 391 -1.08 -10.03 24.34
CA LYS A 391 -1.95 -10.82 25.25
C LYS A 391 -3.18 -11.45 24.57
N TYR A 392 -3.03 -12.04 23.39
CA TYR A 392 -4.14 -12.69 22.71
C TYR A 392 -3.70 -14.02 22.09
N LYS A 393 -4.47 -15.09 22.36
CA LYS A 393 -4.29 -16.37 21.69
C LYS A 393 -5.03 -16.29 20.35
N PRO A 394 -4.35 -16.40 19.20
CA PRO A 394 -5.00 -16.27 17.90
C PRO A 394 -6.04 -17.37 17.68
N GLU A 395 -7.23 -16.97 17.24
CA GLU A 395 -8.19 -17.87 16.61
C GLU A 395 -7.67 -18.21 15.21
N VAL A 396 -6.86 -19.26 15.12
CA VAL A 396 -6.57 -19.90 13.83
C VAL A 396 -7.88 -20.51 13.35
N ILE A 397 -8.27 -20.25 12.10
CA ILE A 397 -9.45 -20.90 11.51
C ILE A 397 -9.13 -22.40 11.45
N ARG A 398 -9.62 -23.15 12.43
CA ARG A 398 -9.61 -24.62 12.40
C ARG A 398 -10.96 -25.06 11.88
N VAL A 399 -11.01 -25.58 10.66
CA VAL A 399 -12.20 -26.27 10.17
C VAL A 399 -12.00 -27.78 10.35
N VAL A 400 -13.03 -28.42 10.88
CA VAL A 400 -13.14 -29.87 11.03
C VAL A 400 -13.12 -30.48 9.62
N ALA A 401 -12.22 -31.46 9.43
CA ALA A 401 -12.04 -32.17 8.16
C ALA A 401 -13.27 -32.97 7.73
#